data_AF-A0A2H0WE10-F1
#
_entry.id   AF-A0A2H0WE10-F1
#
_cell.length_a   1.000
_cell.length_b   1.000
_cell.length_c   1.000
_cell.angle_alpha   90.00
_cell.angle_beta   90.00
_cell.angle_gamma   90.00
#
_symmetry.space_group_name_H-M   'P 1'
#
loop_
_entity.id
_entity.type
_entity.pdbx_description
1 polymer ?
#
loop_
_entity_poly.entity_id
_entity_poly.type
_entity_poly.pdbx_seq_one_letter_code
_entity_poly.pdbx_strand_id
1 'polypeptide(L)' 'MKSTIEKVSSLERRLNVEIPANAVSTAFDQMFKDIQKQANIKGFRPGKAPLATIKSLYKDRVKQDVV' A
#
# COMPACT_ATOMS: atom_id res chain seq x y z
N MET A 1 10.88 10.82 -5.87
CA MET A 1 10.14 10.53 -7.12
C MET A 1 10.99 11.01 -8.27
N LYS A 2 11.35 10.12 -9.20
CA LYS A 2 11.87 10.51 -10.51
C LYS A 2 10.81 10.09 -11.53
N SER A 3 10.37 11.01 -12.37
CA SER A 3 9.48 10.71 -13.50
C SER A 3 10.22 11.05 -14.79
N THR A 4 10.50 10.04 -15.60
CA THR A 4 11.04 10.21 -16.95
C THR A 4 9.90 10.06 -17.95
N ILE A 5 9.67 11.12 -18.74
CA ILE A 5 8.69 11.12 -19.82
C ILE A 5 9.44 10.87 -21.11
N GLU A 6 9.24 9.68 -21.69
CA GLU A 6 9.75 9.34 -23.02
C GLU A 6 8.63 9.52 -24.05
N LYS A 7 8.89 10.34 -25.08
CA LYS A 7 7.98 10.51 -26.21
C LYS A 7 8.22 9.38 -27.20
N VAL A 8 7.25 8.47 -27.32
CA VAL A 8 7.33 7.29 -28.19
C VAL A 8 6.75 7.62 -29.58
N SER A 9 5.77 8.54 -29.69
CA SER A 9 5.16 9.00 -30.94
C SER A 9 4.51 10.39 -30.80
N SER A 10 3.87 10.91 -31.87
CA SER A 10 3.19 12.22 -31.91
C SER A 10 2.01 12.35 -30.94
N LEU A 11 1.33 11.25 -30.60
CA LEU A 11 0.25 11.21 -29.60
C LEU A 11 0.54 10.37 -28.35
N GLU A 12 1.52 9.46 -28.38
CA GLU A 12 1.78 8.55 -27.25
C GLU A 12 2.99 8.99 -26.42
N ARG A 13 2.78 9.06 -25.10
CA ARG A 13 3.82 9.36 -24.12
C ARG A 13 3.89 8.23 -23.11
N ARG A 14 5.11 7.76 -22.82
CA ARG A 14 5.36 6.77 -21.76
C ARG A 14 5.92 7.50 -20.55
N LEU A 15 5.25 7.36 -19.42
CA LEU A 15 5.68 7.89 -18.12
C LEU A 15 6.24 6.74 -17.31
N ASN A 16 7.56 6.74 -17.09
CA ASN A 16 8.18 5.85 -16.09
C ASN A 16 8.29 6.62 -14.77
N VAL A 17 7.60 6.12 -13.74
CA VAL A 17 7.62 6.71 -12.40
C VAL A 17 8.39 5.78 -11.48
N GLU A 18 9.52 6.26 -10.96
CA GLU A 18 10.26 5.60 -9.90
C GLU A 18 9.78 6.12 -8.54
N ILE A 19 9.07 5.25 -7.82
CA ILE A 19 8.59 5.50 -6.46
C ILE A 19 9.62 4.90 -5.49
N PRO A 20 10.19 5.68 -4.57
CA PRO A 20 11.19 5.18 -3.64
C PRO A 20 10.52 4.28 -2.57
N ALA A 21 11.18 3.17 -2.25
CA ALA A 21 10.62 2.13 -1.37
C ALA A 21 10.26 2.63 0.06
N ASN A 22 10.92 3.68 0.54
CA ASN A 22 10.67 4.29 1.85
C ASN A 22 9.31 5.00 1.94
N ALA A 23 8.88 5.65 0.85
CA ALA A 23 7.57 6.30 0.78
C ALA A 23 6.47 5.24 0.80
N VAL A 24 6.69 4.14 0.07
CA VAL A 24 5.81 2.99 0.00
C VAL A 24 5.67 2.35 1.39
N SER A 25 6.78 2.04 2.08
CA SER A 25 6.73 1.42 3.41
C SER A 25 5.96 2.26 4.43
N THR A 26 6.14 3.59 4.39
CA THR A 26 5.46 4.51 5.30
C THR A 26 3.94 4.53 5.05
N ALA A 27 3.53 4.55 3.78
CA ALA A 27 2.12 4.46 3.39
C ALA A 27 1.50 3.12 3.82
N PHE A 28 2.22 2.00 3.63
CA PHE A 28 1.79 0.69 4.12
C PHE A 28 1.56 0.69 5.64
N ASP A 29 2.50 1.23 6.43
CA ASP A 29 2.37 1.25 7.89
C ASP A 29 1.19 2.13 8.38
N GLN A 30 0.92 3.25 7.71
CA GLN A 30 -0.29 4.04 7.98
C GLN A 30 -1.55 3.26 7.67
N MET A 31 -1.60 2.60 6.50
CA MET A 31 -2.77 1.86 6.08
C MET A 31 -3.04 0.65 6.98
N PHE A 32 -2.01 -0.06 7.43
CA PHE A 32 -2.15 -1.14 8.40
C PHE A 32 -2.69 -0.65 9.76
N LYS A 33 -2.33 0.56 10.20
CA LYS A 33 -2.89 1.16 11.44
C LYS A 33 -4.37 1.53 11.28
N ASP A 34 -4.78 2.00 10.12
CA ASP A 34 -6.18 2.35 9.90
C ASP A 34 -7.06 1.11 9.73
N ILE A 35 -6.56 0.09 9.03
CA ILE A 35 -7.18 -1.23 8.98
C ILE A 35 -7.25 -1.82 10.39
N GLN A 36 -6.21 -1.67 11.21
CA GLN A 36 -6.23 -2.18 12.59
C GLN A 36 -7.41 -1.64 13.40
N LYS A 37 -7.73 -0.35 13.28
CA LYS A 37 -8.86 0.29 13.98
C LYS A 37 -10.22 -0.27 13.54
N GLN A 38 -10.35 -0.64 12.27
CA GLN A 38 -11.61 -1.11 11.67
C GLN A 38 -11.74 -2.63 11.66
N ALA A 39 -10.62 -3.36 11.78
CA ALA A 39 -10.60 -4.80 11.65
C ALA A 39 -11.33 -5.46 12.82
N ASN A 40 -12.33 -6.26 12.47
CA ASN A 40 -13.03 -7.15 13.39
C ASN A 40 -12.53 -8.58 13.17
N ILE A 41 -11.50 -8.96 13.92
CA ILE A 41 -10.90 -10.30 13.85
C ILE A 41 -11.49 -11.15 14.98
N LYS A 42 -12.04 -12.33 14.63
CA LYS A 42 -12.59 -13.28 15.60
C LYS A 42 -11.54 -13.59 16.68
N GLY A 43 -11.91 -13.43 17.95
CA GLY A 43 -11.04 -13.64 19.10
C GLY A 43 -10.34 -12.38 19.63
N PHE A 44 -10.38 -11.26 18.90
CA PHE A 44 -9.84 -9.98 19.37
C PHE A 44 -10.95 -8.94 19.51
N ARG A 45 -10.80 -8.04 20.49
CA ARG A 45 -11.64 -6.85 20.55
C ARG A 45 -11.41 -6.01 19.28
N PRO A 46 -12.46 -5.51 18.61
CA PRO A 46 -12.32 -4.66 17.43
C PRO A 46 -11.31 -3.53 17.69
N GLY A 47 -10.41 -3.28 16.74
CA GLY A 47 -9.39 -2.24 16.90
C GLY A 47 -8.11 -2.66 17.63
N LYS A 48 -8.08 -3.83 18.29
CA LYS A 48 -6.99 -4.25 19.20
C LYS A 48 -6.30 -5.56 18.79
N ALA A 49 -6.46 -5.98 17.55
CA ALA A 49 -5.72 -7.13 17.03
C ALA A 49 -4.23 -6.77 16.80
N PRO A 50 -3.29 -7.71 17.00
CA PRO A 50 -1.88 -7.50 16.71
C PRO A 50 -1.62 -7.21 15.22
N LEU A 51 -0.64 -6.34 14.95
CA LEU A 51 -0.22 -6.00 13.58
C LEU A 51 0.31 -7.21 12.81
N ALA A 52 0.89 -8.21 13.48
CA ALA A 52 1.36 -9.44 12.83
C ALA A 52 0.20 -10.22 12.19
N THR A 53 -0.92 -10.34 12.90
CA THR A 53 -2.12 -11.04 12.43
C THR A 53 -2.79 -10.26 11.28
N ILE A 54 -2.84 -8.93 11.40
CA ILE A 54 -3.39 -8.05 10.36
C ILE A 54 -2.52 -8.10 9.11
N LYS A 55 -1.19 -8.03 9.25
CA LYS A 55 -0.26 -8.18 8.13
C LYS A 55 -0.40 -9.53 7.43
N SER A 56 -0.77 -10.60 8.14
CA SER A 56 -1.00 -11.90 7.52
C SER A 56 -2.33 -11.97 6.77
N LEU A 57 -3.41 -11.45 7.34
CA LEU A 57 -4.76 -11.50 6.75
C LEU A 57 -4.96 -10.49 5.61
N TYR A 58 -4.36 -9.30 5.75
CA TYR A 58 -4.54 -8.19 4.82
C TYR A 58 -3.33 -7.98 3.91
N LYS A 59 -2.33 -8.87 3.94
CA LYS A 59 -1.12 -8.77 3.09
C LYS A 59 -1.45 -8.57 1.63
N ASP A 60 -2.37 -9.39 1.13
CA ASP A 60 -2.67 -9.47 -0.30
C ASP A 60 -3.60 -8.34 -0.73
N ARG A 61 -4.54 -7.95 0.14
CA ARG A 61 -5.43 -6.82 -0.09
C ARG A 61 -4.68 -5.48 -0.11
N VAL A 62 -3.79 -5.24 0.85
CA VAL A 62 -3.03 -3.98 0.91
C VAL A 62 -1.99 -3.91 -0.20
N LYS A 63 -1.45 -5.05 -0.66
CA LYS A 63 -0.58 -5.07 -1.86
C LYS A 63 -1.32 -4.68 -3.14
N GLN A 64 -2.61 -4.96 -3.25
CA GLN A 64 -3.42 -4.57 -4.41
C GLN A 64 -3.78 -3.09 -4.41
N ASP A 65 -4.04 -2.50 -3.23
CA ASP A 65 -4.43 -1.08 -3.13
C ASP A 65 -3.25 -0.10 -3.32
N VAL A 66 -1.99 -0.59 -3.26
CA VAL A 66 -0.78 0.26 -3.29
C VAL A 66 -0.03 0.21 -4.64
N VAL A 67 -0.59 -0.48 -5.66
CA VAL A 67 -0.01 -0.57 -7.02
C VAL A 67 -0.81 0.26 -8.02
#